data_AF-A0A3S0D6K1-F1
#
_entry.id   AF-A0A3S0D6K1-F1
#
_cell.length_a   1.000
_cell.length_b   1.000
_cell.length_c   1.000
_cell.angle_alpha   90.00
_cell.angle_beta   90.00
_cell.angle_gamma   90.00
#
_symmetry.space_group_name_H-M   'P 1'
#
loop_
_entity.id
_entity.type
_entity.pdbx_description
1 polymer ?
#
loop_
_entity_poly.entity_id
_entity_poly.type
_entity_poly.pdbx_seq_one_letter_code
_entity_poly.pdbx_strand_id
1 'polypeptide(L)'
;MALTERNRSALYQGLTTVIAEEAVEEMLSYFPARDVEEPATKEFLRAETALLRTELKDDMTVLRTELKDEMAVLRIELKDEMAVLRTELKDETAVLRSELKDDMAVLRTELKDETALLRTELKDETALLRTELKDETALLRTELKDEMALLRTESKDDMAVLRTEMAAMELRIDDRMDERFRSMYGLTIGTNVATVVAVAMVIFAALRL
;
A
#
# COMPACT_ATOMS: atom_id res chain seq x y z
N MET A 1 22.32 -101.51 19.79
CA MET A 1 22.39 -100.97 18.41
C MET A 1 21.47 -101.84 17.57
N ALA A 2 20.48 -101.29 16.87
CA ALA A 2 19.53 -102.13 16.12
C ALA A 2 20.11 -102.48 14.74
N LEU A 3 20.03 -103.75 14.33
CA LEU A 3 20.53 -104.24 13.03
C LEU A 3 19.38 -104.20 12.02
N THR A 4 19.68 -103.98 10.73
CA THR A 4 18.65 -104.15 9.69
C THR A 4 18.22 -105.62 9.64
N GLU A 5 16.95 -105.90 9.32
CA GLU A 5 16.45 -107.29 9.23
C GLU A 5 17.32 -108.17 8.34
N ARG A 6 17.71 -107.66 7.17
CA ARG A 6 18.59 -108.37 6.23
C ARG A 6 19.93 -108.77 6.85
N ASN A 7 20.55 -107.88 7.62
CA ASN A 7 21.82 -108.16 8.28
C ASN A 7 21.64 -109.11 9.47
N ARG A 8 20.52 -109.00 10.19
CA ARG A 8 20.17 -109.89 11.30
C ARG A 8 19.92 -111.32 10.81
N SER A 9 19.19 -111.51 9.71
CA SER A 9 18.95 -112.84 9.13
C SER A 9 20.23 -113.47 8.59
N ALA A 10 21.12 -112.68 7.97
CA ALA A 10 22.42 -113.17 7.52
C ALA A 10 23.31 -113.63 8.69
N LEU A 11 23.29 -112.90 9.81
CA LEU A 11 24.02 -113.28 11.03
C LEU A 11 23.44 -114.53 11.69
N TYR A 12 22.12 -114.68 11.72
CA TYR A 12 21.47 -115.89 12.24
C TYR A 12 21.93 -117.12 11.47
N GLN A 13 21.78 -117.14 10.14
CA GLN A 13 22.16 -118.31 9.33
C GLN A 13 23.66 -118.63 9.39
N GLY A 14 24.53 -117.61 9.49
CA GLY A 14 25.96 -117.84 9.62
C GLY A 14 26.34 -118.44 10.98
N LEU A 15 25.82 -117.88 12.07
CA LEU A 15 26.22 -118.25 13.44
C LEU A 15 25.62 -119.58 13.90
N THR A 16 24.44 -119.98 13.42
CA THR A 16 23.82 -121.27 13.75
C THR A 16 24.61 -122.47 13.22
N THR A 17 25.54 -122.25 12.27
CA THR A 17 26.46 -123.31 11.82
C THR A 17 27.65 -123.53 12.76
N VAL A 18 27.91 -122.59 13.68
CA VAL A 18 29.10 -122.56 14.55
C VAL A 18 28.75 -122.73 16.02
N ILE A 19 27.61 -122.21 16.46
CA ILE A 19 27.12 -122.29 17.84
C ILE A 19 25.68 -122.80 17.88
N ALA A 20 25.26 -123.30 19.04
CA ALA A 20 23.90 -123.80 19.24
C ALA A 20 22.87 -122.69 18.96
N GLU A 21 21.75 -123.07 18.35
CA GLU A 21 20.71 -122.16 17.89
C GLU A 21 20.19 -121.25 19.01
N GLU A 22 20.01 -121.82 20.21
CA GLU A 22 19.58 -121.13 21.42
C GLU A 22 20.54 -119.99 21.83
N ALA A 23 21.85 -120.18 21.64
CA ALA A 23 22.86 -119.15 21.93
C ALA A 23 22.87 -118.03 20.87
N VAL A 24 22.58 -118.34 19.61
CA VAL A 24 22.44 -117.33 18.54
C VAL A 24 21.22 -116.46 18.78
N GLU A 25 20.09 -117.06 19.17
CA GLU A 25 18.87 -116.33 19.52
C GLU A 25 19.10 -115.39 20.70
N GLU A 26 19.78 -115.87 21.75
CA GLU A 26 20.12 -115.04 22.91
C GLU A 26 21.04 -113.87 22.49
N MET A 27 22.05 -114.12 21.66
CA MET A 27 22.93 -113.06 21.14
C MET A 27 22.18 -112.04 20.27
N LEU A 28 21.28 -112.49 19.39
CA LEU A 28 20.50 -111.59 18.54
C LEU A 28 19.38 -110.87 19.29
N SER A 29 19.01 -111.31 20.49
CA SER A 29 18.09 -110.57 21.37
C SER A 29 18.67 -109.21 21.78
N TYR A 30 20.00 -109.12 21.94
CA TYR A 30 20.70 -107.87 22.24
C TYR A 30 20.77 -106.90 21.04
N PHE A 31 20.43 -107.38 19.83
CA PHE A 31 20.40 -106.60 18.58
C PHE A 31 19.04 -106.73 17.88
N PRO A 32 17.98 -106.06 18.38
CA PRO A 32 16.66 -106.06 17.76
C PRO A 32 16.73 -105.58 16.30
N ALA A 33 15.89 -106.15 15.44
CA ALA A 33 15.76 -105.66 14.07
C ALA A 33 15.20 -104.23 14.09
N ARG A 34 15.80 -103.33 13.31
CA ARG A 34 15.22 -102.03 13.01
C ARG A 34 14.48 -102.17 11.70
N ASP A 35 13.15 -102.09 11.74
CA ASP A 35 12.38 -101.86 10.53
C ASP A 35 12.85 -100.54 9.92
N VAL A 36 13.25 -100.62 8.66
CA VAL A 36 13.74 -99.49 7.87
C VAL A 36 12.59 -98.49 7.73
N GLU A 37 12.89 -97.19 7.87
CA GLU A 37 12.00 -96.02 7.69
C GLU A 37 10.60 -96.36 7.18
N GLU A 38 9.57 -96.15 8.02
CA GLU A 38 8.17 -96.35 7.62
C GLU A 38 7.92 -95.70 6.25
N PRO A 39 7.61 -96.48 5.20
CA PRO A 39 7.43 -95.92 3.88
C PRO A 39 6.21 -95.00 3.91
N ALA A 40 6.38 -93.73 3.53
CA ALA A 40 5.27 -92.79 3.42
C ALA A 40 4.19 -93.37 2.51
N THR A 41 3.07 -93.79 3.10
CA THR A 41 2.00 -94.44 2.35
C THR A 41 1.20 -93.40 1.58
N LYS A 42 0.54 -93.83 0.50
CA LYS A 42 -0.39 -92.98 -0.26
C LYS A 42 -1.50 -92.39 0.64
N GLU A 43 -1.87 -93.12 1.70
CA GLU A 43 -2.86 -92.68 2.68
C GLU A 43 -2.32 -91.58 3.58
N PHE A 44 -1.08 -91.69 4.06
CA PHE A 44 -0.39 -90.66 4.82
C PHE A 44 -0.31 -89.33 4.03
N LEU A 45 0.17 -89.38 2.78
CA LEU A 45 0.24 -88.20 1.91
C LEU A 45 -1.14 -87.60 1.61
N ARG A 46 -2.18 -88.44 1.48
CA ARG A 46 -3.56 -87.96 1.32
C ARG A 46 -4.09 -87.28 2.59
N ALA A 47 -3.77 -87.80 3.77
CA ALA A 47 -4.15 -87.20 5.04
C ALA A 47 -3.46 -85.85 5.22
N GLU A 48 -2.14 -85.78 4.99
CA GLU A 48 -1.38 -84.54 5.13
C GLU A 48 -1.80 -83.47 4.10
N THR A 49 -2.03 -83.86 2.85
CA THR A 49 -2.59 -82.93 1.85
C THR A 49 -4.03 -82.51 2.13
N ALA A 50 -4.82 -83.32 2.85
CA ALA A 50 -6.13 -82.91 3.32
C ALA A 50 -6.02 -81.88 4.45
N LEU A 51 -5.11 -82.09 5.40
CA LEU A 51 -4.82 -81.15 6.50
C LEU A 51 -4.32 -79.80 5.97
N LEU A 52 -3.34 -79.80 5.06
CA LEU A 52 -2.85 -78.57 4.43
C LEU A 52 -3.95 -77.82 3.67
N ARG A 53 -4.89 -78.54 3.04
CA ARG A 53 -6.04 -77.90 2.37
C ARG A 53 -7.01 -77.29 3.37
N THR A 54 -7.22 -77.92 4.53
CA THR A 54 -8.07 -77.35 5.57
C THR A 54 -7.42 -76.11 6.19
N GLU A 55 -6.13 -76.18 6.53
CA GLU A 55 -5.38 -75.03 7.06
C GLU A 55 -5.38 -73.85 6.10
N LEU A 56 -5.05 -74.09 4.82
CA LEU A 56 -5.06 -73.02 3.81
C LEU A 56 -6.45 -72.39 3.63
N LYS A 57 -7.50 -73.20 3.74
CA LYS A 57 -8.87 -72.71 3.66
C LYS A 57 -9.21 -71.85 4.87
N ASP A 58 -8.82 -72.28 6.06
CA ASP A 58 -9.05 -71.55 7.30
C ASP A 58 -8.26 -70.23 7.30
N ASP A 59 -6.98 -70.24 6.92
CA ASP A 59 -6.15 -69.04 6.73
C ASP A 59 -6.79 -68.06 5.74
N MET A 60 -7.27 -68.56 4.61
CA MET A 60 -7.95 -67.71 3.62
C MET A 60 -9.26 -67.11 4.17
N THR A 61 -9.96 -67.82 5.07
CA THR A 61 -11.15 -67.27 5.73
C THR A 61 -10.78 -66.18 6.73
N VAL A 62 -9.72 -66.38 7.52
CA VAL A 62 -9.20 -65.40 8.48
C VAL A 62 -8.74 -64.13 7.77
N LEU A 63 -7.88 -64.26 6.74
CA LEU A 63 -7.42 -63.12 5.94
C LEU A 63 -8.59 -62.34 5.32
N ARG A 64 -9.63 -63.05 4.87
CA ARG A 64 -10.82 -62.41 4.29
C ARG A 64 -11.64 -61.65 5.34
N THR A 65 -11.68 -62.14 6.58
CA THR A 65 -12.34 -61.42 7.69
C THR A 65 -11.52 -60.20 8.10
N GLU A 66 -10.20 -60.34 8.26
CA GLU A 66 -9.30 -59.23 8.62
C GLU A 66 -9.38 -58.10 7.60
N LEU A 67 -9.26 -58.41 6.30
CA LEU A 67 -9.39 -57.40 5.25
C LEU A 67 -10.75 -56.70 5.25
N LYS A 68 -11.83 -57.41 5.58
CA LYS A 68 -13.17 -56.79 5.69
C LYS A 68 -13.24 -55.83 6.86
N ASP A 69 -12.68 -56.22 8.00
CA ASP A 69 -12.70 -55.42 9.22
C ASP A 69 -11.80 -54.18 9.05
N GLU A 70 -10.60 -54.33 8.49
CA GLU A 70 -9.73 -53.19 8.13
C GLU A 70 -10.41 -52.22 7.16
N MET A 71 -11.08 -52.73 6.12
CA MET A 71 -11.87 -51.88 5.21
C MET A 71 -13.04 -51.18 5.90
N ALA A 72 -13.63 -51.79 6.94
CA ALA A 72 -14.70 -51.17 7.72
C ALA A 72 -14.14 -50.05 8.61
N VAL A 73 -13.01 -50.28 9.27
CA VAL A 73 -12.30 -49.29 10.09
C VAL A 73 -11.88 -48.09 9.23
N LEU A 74 -11.19 -48.32 8.11
CA LEU A 74 -10.77 -47.25 7.19
C LEU A 74 -11.96 -46.42 6.68
N ARG A 75 -13.11 -47.05 6.45
CA ARG A 75 -14.32 -46.33 6.03
C ARG A 75 -14.90 -45.45 7.14
N ILE A 76 -14.76 -45.86 8.40
CA ILE A 76 -15.18 -45.04 9.56
C ILE A 76 -14.20 -43.88 9.72
N GLU A 77 -12.89 -44.15 9.75
CA GLU A 77 -11.85 -43.12 9.87
C GLU A 77 -11.99 -42.03 8.81
N LEU A 78 -12.13 -42.41 7.53
CA LEU A 78 -12.33 -41.45 6.44
C LEU A 78 -13.61 -40.62 6.60
N LYS A 79 -14.69 -41.20 7.14
CA LYS A 79 -15.92 -40.44 7.38
C LYS A 79 -15.74 -39.43 8.50
N ASP A 80 -15.03 -39.80 9.55
CA ASP A 80 -14.78 -38.95 10.70
C ASP A 80 -13.83 -37.82 10.32
N GLU A 81 -12.74 -38.10 9.60
CA GLU A 81 -11.84 -37.07 9.04
C GLU A 81 -12.60 -36.10 8.12
N MET A 82 -13.46 -36.61 7.24
CA MET A 82 -14.30 -35.77 6.38
C MET A 82 -15.32 -34.93 7.19
N ALA A 83 -15.74 -35.37 8.37
CA ALA A 83 -16.62 -34.60 9.23
C ALA A 83 -15.85 -33.48 9.91
N VAL A 84 -14.66 -33.79 10.44
CA VAL A 84 -13.73 -32.83 11.07
C VAL A 84 -13.33 -31.72 10.08
N LEU A 85 -12.89 -32.09 8.88
CA LEU A 85 -12.54 -31.11 7.84
C LEU A 85 -13.70 -30.21 7.45
N ARG A 86 -14.94 -30.73 7.42
CA ARG A 86 -16.13 -29.91 7.16
C ARG A 86 -16.41 -28.92 8.29
N THR A 87 -16.20 -29.31 9.54
CA THR A 87 -16.38 -28.41 10.68
C THR A 87 -15.31 -27.33 10.69
N GLU A 88 -14.04 -27.69 10.48
CA GLU A 88 -12.92 -26.75 10.42
C GLU A 88 -13.13 -25.70 9.32
N LEU A 89 -13.45 -26.14 8.09
CA LEU A 89 -13.71 -25.21 6.98
C LEU A 89 -14.89 -24.27 7.26
N LYS A 90 -15.93 -24.77 7.93
CA LYS A 90 -17.10 -23.94 8.29
C LYS A 90 -16.72 -22.88 9.32
N ASP A 91 -15.93 -23.26 10.31
CA ASP A 91 -15.49 -22.37 11.39
C ASP A 91 -14.50 -21.33 10.86
N GLU A 92 -13.51 -21.73 10.06
CA GLU A 92 -12.59 -20.81 9.37
C GLU A 92 -13.34 -19.81 8.49
N THR A 93 -14.33 -20.28 7.72
CA THR A 93 -15.16 -19.39 6.91
C THR A 93 -15.98 -18.41 7.77
N ALA A 94 -16.42 -18.83 8.96
CA ALA A 94 -17.13 -17.96 9.89
C ALA A 94 -16.21 -16.89 10.50
N VAL A 95 -15.00 -17.27 10.87
CA VAL A 95 -13.95 -16.34 11.37
C VAL A 95 -13.63 -15.30 10.30
N LEU A 96 -13.29 -15.73 9.07
CA LEU A 96 -12.99 -14.82 7.96
C LEU A 96 -14.13 -13.84 7.66
N ARG A 97 -15.39 -14.30 7.76
CA ARG A 97 -16.56 -13.40 7.60
C ARG A 97 -16.68 -12.38 8.71
N SER A 98 -16.31 -12.74 9.95
CA SER A 98 -16.31 -11.80 11.07
C SER A 98 -15.22 -10.76 10.90
N GLU A 99 -14.00 -11.20 10.59
CA GLU A 99 -12.84 -10.31 10.34
C GLU A 99 -13.15 -9.30 9.23
N LEU A 100 -13.66 -9.76 8.08
CA LEU A 100 -14.04 -8.88 6.98
C LEU A 100 -15.14 -7.87 7.36
N LYS A 101 -16.06 -8.24 8.25
CA LYS A 101 -17.10 -7.34 8.72
C LYS A 101 -16.53 -6.27 9.65
N ASP A 102 -15.61 -6.66 10.53
CA ASP A 102 -14.95 -5.75 11.47
C ASP A 102 -14.03 -4.78 10.72
N ASP A 103 -13.23 -5.27 9.77
CA ASP A 103 -12.40 -4.44 8.88
C ASP A 103 -13.24 -3.41 8.11
N MET A 104 -14.39 -3.84 7.56
CA MET A 104 -15.31 -2.94 6.87
C MET A 104 -15.90 -1.87 7.80
N ALA A 105 -16.14 -2.21 9.06
CA ALA A 105 -16.62 -1.25 10.06
C ALA A 105 -15.53 -0.22 10.39
N VAL A 106 -14.27 -0.66 10.56
CA VAL A 106 -13.11 0.22 10.79
C VAL A 106 -12.91 1.17 9.61
N LEU A 107 -12.86 0.67 8.38
CA LEU A 107 -12.72 1.49 7.18
C LEU A 107 -13.85 2.53 7.05
N ARG A 108 -15.08 2.15 7.42
CA ARG A 108 -16.21 3.08 7.41
C ARG A 108 -16.06 4.19 8.44
N THR A 109 -15.51 3.90 9.62
CA THR A 109 -15.22 4.91 10.63
C THR A 109 -14.10 5.84 10.19
N GLU A 110 -13.00 5.30 9.67
CA GLU A 110 -11.87 6.09 9.17
C GLU A 110 -12.31 7.06 8.07
N LEU A 111 -13.03 6.59 7.06
CA LEU A 111 -13.55 7.44 5.98
C LEU A 111 -14.48 8.55 6.49
N LYS A 112 -15.28 8.26 7.52
CA LYS A 112 -16.17 9.26 8.12
C LYS A 112 -15.37 10.35 8.83
N ASP A 113 -14.33 9.96 9.56
CA ASP A 113 -13.48 10.88 10.30
C ASP A 113 -12.62 11.73 9.35
N GLU A 114 -12.02 11.13 8.32
CA GLU A 114 -11.32 11.86 7.25
C GLU A 114 -12.23 12.88 6.56
N THR A 115 -13.45 12.47 6.22
CA THR A 115 -14.44 13.39 5.60
C THR A 115 -14.79 14.55 6.53
N ALA A 116 -14.87 14.30 7.85
CA ALA A 116 -15.13 15.35 8.83
C ALA A 116 -13.95 16.32 8.94
N LEU A 117 -12.71 15.81 8.96
CA LEU A 117 -11.49 16.60 8.99
C LEU A 117 -11.35 17.49 7.75
N LEU A 118 -11.55 16.93 6.56
CA LEU A 118 -11.53 17.72 5.30
C LEU A 118 -12.58 18.83 5.31
N ARG A 119 -13.77 18.56 5.88
CA ARG A 119 -14.82 19.56 5.99
C ARG A 119 -14.44 20.70 6.94
N THR A 120 -13.74 20.40 8.04
CA THR A 120 -13.24 21.43 8.96
C THR A 120 -12.13 22.25 8.32
N GLU A 121 -11.17 21.59 7.66
CA GLU A 121 -10.05 22.25 6.98
C GLU A 121 -10.55 23.22 5.90
N LEU A 122 -11.46 22.78 5.01
CA LEU A 122 -12.04 23.67 3.99
C LEU A 122 -12.81 24.85 4.58
N LYS A 123 -13.47 24.66 5.73
CA LYS A 123 -14.19 25.75 6.41
C LYS A 123 -13.22 26.78 6.95
N ASP A 124 -12.13 26.34 7.54
CA ASP A 124 -11.10 27.19 8.13
C ASP A 124 -10.31 27.93 7.06
N GLU A 125 -9.91 27.26 5.97
CA GLU A 125 -9.30 27.89 4.78
C GLU A 125 -10.22 28.95 4.17
N THR A 126 -11.52 28.65 4.03
CA THR A 126 -12.48 29.64 3.51
C THR A 126 -12.61 30.85 4.45
N ALA A 127 -12.51 30.65 5.77
CA ALA A 127 -12.55 31.74 6.73
C ALA A 127 -11.27 32.60 6.64
N LEU A 128 -10.10 31.98 6.53
CA LEU A 128 -8.82 32.66 6.34
C LEU A 128 -8.80 33.50 5.05
N LEU A 129 -9.23 32.92 3.92
CA LEU A 129 -9.31 33.65 2.65
C LEU A 129 -10.26 34.86 2.73
N ARG A 130 -11.37 34.73 3.48
CA ARG A 130 -12.27 35.87 3.70
C ARG A 130 -11.63 36.98 4.53
N THR A 131 -10.82 36.63 5.54
CA THR A 131 -10.11 37.63 6.33
C THR A 131 -9.03 38.31 5.51
N GLU A 132 -8.22 37.55 4.75
CA GLU A 132 -7.20 38.11 3.86
C GLU A 132 -7.79 39.08 2.83
N LEU A 133 -8.86 38.67 2.12
CA LEU A 133 -9.51 39.56 1.15
C LEU A 133 -10.08 40.83 1.79
N LYS A 134 -10.59 40.74 3.02
CA LYS A 134 -11.10 41.90 3.74
C LYS A 134 -9.98 42.88 4.09
N ASP A 135 -8.85 42.35 4.54
CA ASP A 135 -7.68 43.13 4.93
C ASP A 135 -7.02 43.78 3.70
N GLU A 136 -6.84 43.02 2.61
CA GLU A 136 -6.37 43.57 1.32
C GLU A 136 -7.29 44.67 0.80
N THR A 137 -8.62 44.48 0.86
CA THR A 137 -9.56 45.52 0.44
C THR A 137 -9.47 46.76 1.33
N ALA A 138 -9.19 46.60 2.63
CA ALA A 138 -9.00 47.72 3.54
C ALA A 138 -7.70 48.49 3.21
N LEU A 139 -6.61 47.77 2.95
CA LEU A 139 -5.33 48.35 2.53
C LEU A 139 -5.45 49.14 1.23
N LEU A 140 -6.08 48.56 0.21
CA LEU A 140 -6.31 49.25 -1.07
C LEU A 140 -7.16 50.52 -0.90
N ARG A 141 -8.15 50.51 0.00
CA ARG A 141 -8.94 51.72 0.31
C ARG A 141 -8.11 52.81 0.98
N THR A 142 -7.18 52.44 1.87
CA THR A 142 -6.29 53.41 2.50
C THR A 142 -5.32 54.00 1.50
N GLU A 143 -4.69 53.17 0.67
CA GLU A 143 -3.78 53.61 -0.40
C GLU A 143 -4.47 54.58 -1.36
N LEU A 144 -5.65 54.23 -1.89
CA LEU A 144 -6.41 55.11 -2.78
C LEU A 144 -6.81 56.44 -2.11
N LYS A 145 -7.10 56.42 -0.81
CA LYS A 145 -7.44 57.65 -0.08
C LYS A 145 -6.22 58.56 0.04
N ASP A 146 -5.06 57.99 0.33
CA ASP A 146 -3.80 58.72 0.47
C ASP A 146 -3.34 59.27 -0.88
N GLU A 147 -3.41 58.49 -1.96
CA GLU A 147 -3.15 58.94 -3.33
C GLU A 147 -4.07 60.10 -3.74
N MET A 148 -5.38 60.00 -3.45
CA MET A 148 -6.32 61.10 -3.71
C MET A 148 -6.04 62.34 -2.86
N ALA A 149 -5.45 62.20 -1.66
CA ALA A 149 -5.06 63.33 -0.84
C ALA A 149 -3.82 64.03 -1.44
N LEU A 150 -2.82 63.24 -1.85
CA LEU A 150 -1.62 63.72 -2.53
C LEU A 150 -1.94 64.46 -3.84
N LEU A 151 -2.80 63.88 -4.69
CA LEU A 151 -3.23 64.53 -5.94
C LEU A 151 -3.94 65.86 -5.68
N ARG A 152 -4.72 65.97 -4.59
CA ARG A 152 -5.38 67.24 -4.22
C ARG A 152 -4.39 68.28 -3.72
N THR A 153 -3.34 67.88 -3.01
CA THR A 153 -2.29 68.82 -2.58
C THR A 153 -1.49 69.31 -3.78
N GLU A 154 -1.06 68.39 -4.64
CA GLU A 154 -0.31 68.72 -5.87
C GLU A 154 -1.10 69.68 -6.76
N SER A 155 -2.39 69.39 -7.03
CA SER A 155 -3.24 70.28 -7.82
C SER A 155 -3.45 71.68 -7.20
N LYS A 156 -3.47 71.78 -5.86
CA LYS A 156 -3.55 73.08 -5.18
C LYS A 156 -2.26 73.86 -5.34
N ASP A 157 -1.12 73.19 -5.19
CA ASP A 157 0.20 73.78 -5.34
C ASP A 157 0.40 74.26 -6.78
N ASP A 158 0.06 73.44 -7.78
CA ASP A 158 0.07 73.81 -9.19
C ASP A 158 -0.80 75.04 -9.47
N MET A 159 -2.04 75.08 -8.92
CA MET A 159 -2.89 76.27 -9.06
C MET A 159 -2.29 77.50 -8.38
N ALA A 160 -1.59 77.36 -7.25
CA ALA A 160 -0.92 78.47 -6.59
C ALA A 160 0.23 79.00 -7.45
N VAL A 161 1.04 78.11 -8.03
CA VAL A 161 2.10 78.44 -8.98
C VAL A 161 1.53 79.16 -10.21
N LEU A 162 0.46 78.64 -10.82
CA LEU A 162 -0.17 79.30 -11.97
C LEU A 162 -0.68 80.71 -11.63
N ARG A 163 -1.26 80.92 -10.44
CA ARG A 163 -1.71 82.25 -10.01
C ARG A 163 -0.55 83.23 -9.83
N THR A 164 0.57 82.79 -9.24
CA THR A 164 1.74 83.66 -9.07
C THR A 164 2.36 84.00 -10.43
N GLU A 165 2.45 83.04 -11.35
CA GLU A 165 2.92 83.27 -12.71
C GLU A 165 2.02 84.26 -13.48
N MET A 166 0.70 84.15 -13.34
CA MET A 166 -0.26 85.09 -13.95
C MET A 166 -0.12 86.49 -13.38
N ALA A 167 -0.05 86.65 -12.05
CA ALA A 167 0.15 87.95 -11.42
C ALA A 167 1.48 88.60 -11.84
N ALA A 168 2.55 87.80 -11.94
CA ALA A 168 3.84 88.26 -12.45
C ALA A 168 3.79 88.62 -13.94
N MET A 169 2.90 88.00 -14.73
CA MET A 169 2.68 88.37 -16.13
C MET A 169 1.90 89.69 -16.25
N GLU A 170 0.88 89.90 -15.43
CA GLU A 170 0.09 91.14 -15.39
C GLU A 170 0.97 92.35 -15.04
N LEU A 171 1.79 92.25 -13.98
CA LEU A 171 2.78 93.28 -13.64
C LEU A 171 3.75 93.57 -14.78
N ARG A 172 4.26 92.52 -15.45
CA ARG A 172 5.14 92.68 -16.62
C ARG A 172 4.46 93.37 -17.81
N ILE A 173 3.15 93.19 -17.98
CA ILE A 173 2.37 93.86 -19.03
C ILE A 173 2.18 95.33 -18.65
N ASP A 174 1.81 95.62 -17.42
CA ASP A 174 1.63 96.99 -16.91
C ASP A 174 2.94 97.79 -16.98
N ASP A 175 4.05 97.24 -16.49
CA ASP A 175 5.38 97.86 -16.58
C ASP A 175 5.74 98.20 -18.03
N ARG A 176 5.48 97.27 -18.96
CA ARG A 176 5.75 97.46 -20.40
C ARG A 176 4.84 98.55 -20.99
N MET A 177 3.56 98.61 -20.61
CA MET A 177 2.65 99.65 -21.06
C MET A 177 3.10 101.03 -20.54
N ASP A 178 3.47 101.13 -19.27
CA ASP A 178 3.98 102.35 -18.66
C ASP A 178 5.27 102.82 -19.32
N GLU A 179 6.20 101.92 -19.61
CA GLU A 179 7.40 102.23 -20.39
C GLU A 179 7.06 102.77 -21.79
N ARG A 180 6.10 102.15 -22.49
CA ARG A 180 5.64 102.62 -23.81
C ARG A 180 4.96 103.98 -23.74
N PHE A 181 4.09 104.21 -22.76
CA PHE A 181 3.45 105.51 -22.54
C PHE A 181 4.47 106.58 -22.22
N ARG A 182 5.41 106.31 -21.29
CA ARG A 182 6.48 107.24 -20.94
C ARG A 182 7.37 107.55 -22.15
N SER A 183 7.70 106.54 -22.97
CA SER A 183 8.45 106.72 -24.21
C SER A 183 7.70 107.61 -25.21
N MET A 184 6.40 107.37 -25.41
CA MET A 184 5.57 108.11 -26.38
C MET A 184 5.32 109.56 -25.95
N TYR A 185 4.90 109.78 -24.70
CA TYR A 185 4.62 111.11 -24.17
C TYR A 185 5.91 111.89 -23.88
N GLY A 186 6.96 111.22 -23.40
CA GLY A 186 8.28 111.83 -23.22
C GLY A 186 8.86 112.31 -24.55
N LEU A 187 8.72 111.54 -25.64
CA LEU A 187 9.16 111.95 -26.96
C LEU A 187 8.33 113.13 -27.51
N THR A 188 7.01 113.09 -27.40
CA THR A 188 6.13 114.16 -27.92
C THR A 188 6.20 115.46 -27.12
N ILE A 189 6.29 115.39 -25.79
CA ILE A 189 6.54 116.58 -24.95
C ILE A 189 7.96 117.10 -25.22
N GLY A 190 8.96 116.20 -25.31
CA GLY A 190 10.33 116.58 -25.63
C GLY A 190 10.46 117.31 -26.97
N THR A 191 9.82 116.81 -28.03
CA THR A 191 9.80 117.48 -29.34
C THR A 191 9.05 118.80 -29.30
N ASN A 192 7.91 118.89 -28.63
CA ASN A 192 7.15 120.14 -28.49
C ASN A 192 7.91 121.20 -27.67
N VAL A 193 8.59 120.81 -26.59
CA VAL A 193 9.42 121.74 -25.81
C VAL A 193 10.63 122.19 -26.63
N ALA A 194 11.30 121.26 -27.32
CA ALA A 194 12.43 121.59 -28.18
C ALA A 194 12.04 122.56 -29.30
N THR A 195 10.86 122.40 -29.93
CA THR A 195 10.36 123.34 -30.95
C THR A 195 10.05 124.71 -30.37
N VAL A 196 9.39 124.80 -29.21
CA VAL A 196 9.13 126.08 -28.53
C VAL A 196 10.43 126.80 -28.17
N VAL A 197 11.43 126.09 -27.63
CA VAL A 197 12.74 126.66 -27.30
C VAL A 197 13.46 127.13 -28.57
N ALA A 198 13.44 126.35 -29.65
CA ALA A 198 14.03 126.74 -30.92
C ALA A 198 13.38 128.03 -31.48
N VAL A 199 12.04 128.13 -31.44
CA VAL A 199 11.31 129.34 -31.85
C VAL A 199 11.69 130.54 -30.97
N ALA A 200 11.75 130.36 -29.66
CA ALA A 200 12.14 131.42 -28.73
C ALA A 200 13.58 131.91 -28.98
N MET A 201 14.52 131.02 -29.28
CA MET A 201 15.90 131.38 -29.64
C MET A 201 15.94 132.18 -30.95
N VAL A 202 15.17 131.79 -31.97
CA VAL A 202 15.10 132.54 -33.24
C VAL A 202 14.56 133.95 -33.01
N ILE A 203 13.50 134.10 -32.20
CA ILE A 203 12.94 135.41 -31.83
C ILE A 203 13.99 136.26 -31.08
N PHE A 204 14.67 135.67 -30.10
CA PHE A 204 15.71 136.36 -29.34
C PHE A 204 16.89 136.79 -30.22
N ALA A 205 17.31 135.96 -31.17
CA ALA A 205 18.34 136.31 -32.15
C ALA A 205 17.89 137.44 -33.09
N ALA A 206 16.62 137.43 -33.52
CA ALA A 206 16.05 138.48 -34.37
C ALA A 206 15.91 139.84 -33.67
N LEU A 207 15.70 139.87 -32.35
CA LEU A 207 15.63 141.10 -31.54
C LEU A 207 17.00 141.73 -31.23
N ARG A 208 18.10 141.02 -31.53
CA ARG A 208 19.49 141.48 -31.27
C ARG A 208 20.19 142.07 -32.49
N LEU A 209 19.51 142.14 -33.63
CA LEU A 209 19.92 142.79 -34.89
C LEU A 209 19.22 144.15 -35.02
#